data_AF-A0A2E6ZKT5-F1
#
_entry.id   AF-A0A2E6ZKT5-F1
#
_cell.length_a   1.000
_cell.length_b   1.000
_cell.length_c   1.000
_cell.angle_alpha   90.00
_cell.angle_beta   90.00
_cell.angle_gamma   90.00
#
_symmetry.space_group_name_H-M   'P 1'
#
loop_
_entity.id
_entity.type
_entity.pdbx_description
1 polymer ?
#
loop_
_entity_poly.entity_id
_entity_poly.type
_entity_poly.pdbx_seq_one_letter_code
_entity_poly.pdbx_strand_id
1 'polypeptide(L)' 'MHFNIQKLLEDLGGASAVAKQVGIGRTIPYGWVKRKFIGSNHLSKIKKANPQLDINDYFEDEYGANNTGRSP' A
#
# COMPACT_ATOMS: atom_id res chain seq x y z
N MET A 1 0.37 1.28 14.76
CA MET A 1 1.28 1.06 13.62
C MET A 1 0.44 0.58 12.45
N HIS A 2 0.38 1.36 11.37
CA HIS A 2 -0.50 1.14 10.23
C HIS A 2 0.31 0.92 8.96
N PHE A 3 -0.09 -0.05 8.13
CA PHE A 3 0.55 -0.28 6.84
C PHE A 3 -0.10 0.58 5.75
N ASN A 4 0.63 1.59 5.26
CA ASN A 4 0.17 2.53 4.24
C ASN A 4 0.19 1.88 2.84
N ILE A 5 -0.88 1.13 2.57
CA ILE A 5 -1.09 0.46 1.27
C ILE A 5 -1.21 1.48 0.14
N GLN A 6 -1.75 2.67 0.40
CA GLN A 6 -1.91 3.68 -0.64
C GLN A 6 -0.56 4.14 -1.18
N LYS A 7 0.37 4.51 -0.27
CA LYS A 7 1.74 4.88 -0.61
C LYS A 7 2.46 3.77 -1.37
N LEU A 8 2.32 2.52 -0.93
CA LEU A 8 2.85 1.35 -1.65
C LEU A 8 2.32 1.27 -3.09
N LEU A 9 1.02 1.45 -3.29
CA LEU A 9 0.45 1.40 -4.63
C LEU A 9 0.95 2.56 -5.49
N GLU A 10 1.06 3.77 -4.94
CA GLU A 10 1.55 4.96 -5.65
C GLU A 10 3.00 4.79 -6.12
N ASP A 11 3.90 4.34 -5.25
CA ASP A 11 5.31 4.07 -5.58
C ASP A 11 5.47 3.03 -6.70
N LEU A 12 4.55 2.07 -6.76
CA LEU A 12 4.53 1.01 -7.78
C LEU A 12 3.79 1.42 -9.07
N GLY A 13 3.46 2.70 -9.25
CA GLY A 13 2.79 3.22 -10.44
C GLY A 13 1.26 3.10 -10.41
N GLY A 14 0.69 2.94 -9.23
CA GLY A 14 -0.75 2.91 -8.94
C GLY A 14 -1.36 1.51 -8.89
N ALA A 15 -2.59 1.45 -8.37
CA ALA A 15 -3.38 0.23 -8.21
C ALA A 15 -3.47 -0.62 -9.50
N SER A 16 -3.63 0.02 -10.66
CA SER A 16 -3.73 -0.69 -11.93
C SER A 16 -2.41 -1.33 -12.38
N ALA A 17 -1.27 -0.65 -12.13
CA ALA A 17 0.05 -1.17 -12.46
C ALA A 17 0.35 -2.40 -11.60
N VAL A 18 0.11 -2.29 -10.29
CA VAL A 18 0.28 -3.40 -9.33
C VAL A 18 -0.61 -4.59 -9.69
N ALA A 19 -1.88 -4.35 -10.05
CA ALA A 19 -2.78 -5.41 -10.47
C ALA A 19 -2.23 -6.19 -11.69
N LYS A 20 -1.69 -5.47 -12.67
CA LYS A 20 -1.07 -6.05 -13.87
C LYS A 20 0.23 -6.81 -13.54
N GLN A 21 1.09 -6.24 -12.70
CA GLN A 21 2.35 -6.87 -12.26
C GLN A 21 2.11 -8.20 -11.53
N VAL A 22 1.09 -8.25 -10.67
CA VAL A 22 0.79 -9.41 -9.81
C VAL A 22 -0.17 -10.40 -10.49
N GLY A 23 -0.78 -10.03 -11.61
CA GLY A 23 -1.73 -10.86 -12.35
C GLY A 23 -3.08 -11.03 -11.64
N ILE A 24 -3.61 -9.96 -11.05
CA ILE A 24 -4.89 -9.96 -10.31
C ILE A 24 -5.89 -8.97 -10.92
N GLY A 25 -7.16 -9.09 -10.52
CA GLY A 25 -8.21 -8.17 -10.95
C GLY A 25 -7.94 -6.72 -10.53
N ARG A 26 -8.20 -5.76 -11.43
CA ARG A 26 -7.94 -4.32 -11.22
C ARG A 26 -8.61 -3.72 -9.98
N THR A 27 -9.69 -4.34 -9.48
CA THR A 27 -10.46 -3.87 -8.32
C THR A 27 -9.85 -4.30 -6.98
N ILE A 28 -9.01 -5.34 -6.99
CA ILE A 28 -8.45 -5.96 -5.79
C ILE A 28 -7.56 -4.98 -5.00
N PRO A 29 -6.64 -4.21 -5.63
CA PRO A 29 -5.81 -3.25 -4.88
C PRO A 29 -6.62 -2.13 -4.22
N TYR A 30 -7.67 -1.63 -4.86
CA TYR A 30 -8.59 -0.67 -4.24
C TYR A 30 -9.30 -1.27 -3.01
N GLY A 31 -9.59 -2.57 -3.05
CA GLY A 31 -10.12 -3.31 -1.91
C GLY A 31 -9.14 -3.38 -0.73
N TRP A 32 -7.83 -3.50 -1.00
CA TRP A 32 -6.80 -3.51 0.05
C TRP A 32 -6.74 -2.18 0.79
N VAL A 33 -6.75 -1.06 0.06
CA VAL A 33 -6.76 0.30 0.64
C VAL A 33 -7.99 0.49 1.52
N LYS A 34 -9.18 0.14 1.02
CA LYS A 34 -10.43 0.25 1.80
C LYS A 34 -10.42 -0.59 3.08
N ARG A 35 -9.88 -1.80 3.01
CA ARG A 35 -9.81 -2.73 4.15
C ARG A 35 -8.61 -2.50 5.04
N LYS A 36 -7.67 -1.62 4.64
CA LYS A 36 -6.38 -1.41 5.30
C LYS A 36 -5.62 -2.73 5.49
N PHE A 37 -5.79 -3.66 4.56
CA PHE A 37 -5.27 -5.02 4.67
C PHE A 37 -4.88 -5.59 3.31
N ILE A 38 -3.68 -6.15 3.24
CA ILE A 38 -3.18 -6.94 2.11
C ILE A 38 -2.71 -8.30 2.63
N GLY A 39 -3.19 -9.38 2.02
CA GLY A 39 -2.78 -10.73 2.42
C GLY A 39 -1.34 -11.03 2.05
N SER A 40 -0.65 -11.83 2.87
CA SER A 40 0.77 -12.19 2.70
C SER A 40 1.09 -12.80 1.33
N ASN A 41 0.15 -13.52 0.72
CA ASN A 41 0.31 -14.08 -0.63
C ASN A 41 0.48 -12.96 -1.69
N HIS A 42 -0.30 -11.88 -1.60
CA HIS A 42 -0.18 -10.75 -2.52
C HIS A 42 1.09 -9.95 -2.26
N LEU A 43 1.43 -9.70 -0.99
CA LEU A 43 2.70 -9.06 -0.63
C LEU A 43 3.90 -9.84 -1.14
N SER A 44 3.89 -11.18 -1.02
CA SER A 44 4.96 -12.03 -1.54
C SER A 44 5.12 -11.89 -3.05
N LYS A 45 4.02 -11.84 -3.82
CA LYS A 45 4.07 -11.61 -5.27
C LYS A 45 4.60 -10.22 -5.62
N ILE A 46 4.17 -9.18 -4.88
CA ILE A 46 4.66 -7.82 -5.07
C ILE A 46 6.17 -7.74 -4.81
N LYS A 47 6.66 -8.36 -3.72
CA LYS A 47 8.09 -8.42 -3.40
C LYS A 47 8.89 -9.24 -4.41
N LYS A 48 8.33 -10.32 -4.95
CA LYS A 48 8.95 -11.09 -6.05
C LYS A 48 9.09 -10.25 -7.32
N ALA A 49 8.10 -9.43 -7.65
CA ALA A 49 8.16 -8.52 -8.80
C ALA A 49 9.08 -7.31 -8.55
N ASN A 50 9.21 -6.88 -7.30
CA ASN A 50 9.98 -5.71 -6.88
C ASN A 50 10.93 -6.10 -5.75
N PRO A 51 12.07 -6.79 -6.04
CA PRO A 51 12.95 -7.32 -5.01
C PRO A 51 13.68 -6.24 -4.19
N GLN A 52 13.76 -5.02 -4.72
CA GLN A 52 14.35 -3.86 -4.04
C GLN A 52 13.35 -3.14 -3.11
N LEU A 53 12.07 -3.54 -3.13
CA LEU A 53 11.05 -2.94 -2.29
C LEU A 53 11.28 -3.34 -0.82
N ASP A 54 11.55 -2.36 0.04
CA ASP A 54 11.45 -2.55 1.48
C ASP A 54 10.01 -2.29 1.94
N ILE A 55 9.39 -3.31 2.52
CA ILE A 55 8.01 -3.22 3.01
C ILE A 55 7.96 -2.37 4.28
N ASN A 56 9.07 -2.26 5.01
CA ASN A 56 9.14 -1.51 6.27
C ASN A 56 8.90 0.00 6.07
N ASP A 57 9.27 0.56 4.91
CA ASP A 57 9.06 1.98 4.53
C ASP A 57 7.58 2.40 4.44
N TYR A 58 6.68 1.42 4.42
CA TYR A 58 5.23 1.64 4.35
C TYR A 58 4.53 1.42 5.70
N PHE A 59 5.24 1.06 6.76
CA PHE A 59 4.66 1.08 8.10
C PHE A 59 4.79 2.49 8.69
N GLU A 60 3.66 3.08 9.03
CA GLU A 60 3.57 4.39 9.66
C GLU A 60 3.13 4.22 11.12
N ASP A 61 3.78 4.93 12.03
CA ASP A 61 3.33 5.03 13.41
C ASP A 61 2.04 5.85 13.49
N GLU A 62 1.07 5.39 14.28
CA GLU A 62 -0.22 6.07 14.44
C GLU A 62 -0.14 7.35 15.31
N TYR A 63 1.07 7.82 15.64
CA TYR A 63 1.32 8.96 16.52
C TYR A 63 1.17 10.34 15.86
N GLY A 64 0.21 10.52 14.95
CA GLY A 64 0.07 11.78 14.20
C GLY A 64 -1.30 12.16 13.65
N ALA A 65 -2.39 11.45 13.97
CA ALA A 65 -3.71 11.71 13.40
C ALA A 65 -4.53 12.82 14.10
N ASN A 66 -3.88 13.86 14.65
CA ASN A 66 -4.59 14.97 15.33
C ASN A 66 -3.90 16.34 15.27
N ASN A 67 -3.16 16.66 14.21
CA ASN A 67 -2.87 18.07 13.88
C ASN A 67 -3.62 18.47 12.60
N THR A 68 -4.94 18.61 12.72
CA THR A 68 -5.68 19.56 11.88
C THR A 68 -5.22 20.97 12.25
N GLY A 69 -4.12 21.40 11.63
CA GLY A 69 -3.67 22.79 11.64
C GLY A 69 -4.68 23.65 10.89
N ARG A 70 -5.79 24.00 11.55
CA ARG A 70 -6.62 25.14 11.18
C ARG A 70 -5.95 26.38 11.77
N SER A 71 -5.16 27.05 10.96
CA SER A 71 -4.69 28.41 11.27
C SER A 71 -5.85 29.39 11.06
N PRO A 72 -6.17 30.25 12.04
CA PRO A 72 -6.47 31.65 11.79
C PRO A 72 -5.20 32.51 11.86
#